data_AF-A0A846BX53-F1
#
_entry.id   AF-A0A846BX53-F1
#
_cell.length_a   1.000
_cell.length_b   1.000
_cell.length_c   1.000
_cell.angle_alpha   90.00
_cell.angle_beta   90.00
_cell.angle_gamma   90.00
#
_symmetry.space_group_name_H-M   'P 1'
#
loop_
_entity.id
_entity.type
_entity.pdbx_description
1 polymer ?
#
loop_
_entity_poly.entity_id
_entity_poly.type
_entity_poly.pdbx_seq_one_letter_code
_entity_poly.pdbx_strand_id
1 'polypeptide(L)'
;MQLLPRDTFTIQSHKSLPEVIERLKEHIEAPKAIRWHFSHNHAPYEGTISSSGFEIRRIIDYRNSFLPNIRGRFDSSSAGTRIRITMGLHPFVIAFLIFWNSVWYSVSIPHFLFGALSGDIDTFIAMQAVVLPIVLLFVFWCWFWYEAHRSRQELEQLLLGEVLGKSASGKLVRPRTFKILAIITIVLWNAVFLYFLL
;
A
#
# COMPACT_ATOMS: atom_id res chain seq x y z
N MET A 1 3.76 12.76 -9.25
CA MET A 1 3.13 11.59 -8.58
C MET A 1 1.87 11.23 -9.35
N GLN A 2 1.56 9.94 -9.49
CA GLN A 2 0.32 9.53 -10.15
C GLN A 2 -0.85 9.71 -9.16
N LEU A 3 -2.04 10.08 -9.66
CA LEU A 3 -3.22 10.28 -8.80
C LEU A 3 -3.70 8.95 -8.22
N LEU A 4 -3.70 7.90 -9.05
CA LEU A 4 -4.12 6.56 -8.64
C LEU A 4 -2.99 5.85 -7.87
N PRO A 5 -3.31 4.99 -6.88
CA PRO A 5 -2.34 4.19 -6.15
C PRO A 5 -1.86 3.03 -7.01
N ARG A 6 -1.16 3.38 -8.08
CA ARG A 6 -0.53 2.51 -9.05
C ARG A 6 0.76 3.17 -9.51
N ASP A 7 1.86 2.42 -9.48
CA ASP A 7 3.15 2.86 -9.98
C ASP A 7 3.66 1.84 -10.99
N THR A 8 4.36 2.29 -12.02
CA THR A 8 4.94 1.41 -13.04
C THR A 8 6.31 1.94 -13.41
N PHE A 9 7.32 1.08 -13.30
CA PHE A 9 8.70 1.41 -13.60
C PHE A 9 9.41 0.20 -14.19
N THR A 10 10.58 0.42 -14.78
CA THR A 10 11.38 -0.63 -15.40
C THR A 10 12.77 -0.63 -14.78
N ILE A 11 13.25 -1.82 -14.41
CA ILE A 11 14.64 -2.04 -14.00
C ILE A 11 15.34 -2.76 -15.14
N GLN A 12 16.48 -2.23 -15.56
CA GLN A 12 17.39 -2.90 -16.49
C GLN A 12 18.50 -3.57 -15.68
N SER A 13 18.58 -4.90 -15.72
CA SER A 13 19.65 -5.67 -15.09
C SER A 13 20.59 -6.21 -16.16
N HIS A 14 21.90 -6.18 -15.89
CA HIS A 14 22.91 -6.79 -16.74
C HIS A 14 22.98 -8.32 -16.60
N LYS A 15 22.25 -8.88 -15.62
CA LYS A 15 22.19 -10.31 -15.34
C LYS A 15 21.31 -11.06 -16.34
N SER A 16 21.65 -12.32 -16.57
CA SER A 16 20.83 -13.23 -17.35
C SER A 16 19.49 -13.52 -16.64
N LEU A 17 18.46 -13.91 -17.38
CA LEU A 17 17.14 -14.20 -16.81
C LEU A 17 17.20 -15.29 -15.71
N PRO A 18 17.95 -16.41 -15.89
CA PRO A 18 18.11 -17.41 -14.84
C PRO A 18 18.71 -16.85 -13.55
N GLU A 19 19.76 -16.02 -13.65
CA GLU A 19 20.38 -15.38 -12.48
C GLU A 19 19.42 -14.44 -11.74
N VAL A 20 18.60 -13.68 -12.48
CA VAL A 20 17.58 -12.81 -11.88
C VAL A 20 16.55 -13.64 -11.12
N ILE A 21 16.08 -14.74 -11.69
CA ILE A 21 15.11 -15.63 -11.06
C ILE A 21 15.70 -16.28 -9.81
N GLU A 22 16.94 -16.75 -9.87
CA GLU A 22 17.63 -17.35 -8.73
C GLU A 22 17.77 -16.37 -7.57
N ARG A 23 18.23 -15.13 -7.86
CA ARG A 23 18.37 -14.08 -6.85
C ARG A 23 17.03 -13.66 -6.23
N LEU A 24 15.96 -13.66 -7.02
CA LEU A 24 14.60 -13.43 -6.53
C LEU A 24 14.16 -14.57 -5.60
N LYS A 25 14.44 -15.83 -5.93
CA LYS A 25 14.11 -17.00 -5.09
C LYS A 25 14.82 -16.98 -3.73
N GLU A 26 16.03 -16.43 -3.64
CA GLU A 26 16.73 -16.26 -2.35
C GLU A 26 16.01 -15.29 -1.39
N HIS A 27 15.22 -14.35 -1.93
CA HIS A 27 14.61 -13.25 -1.18
C HIS A 27 13.08 -13.29 -1.16
N ILE A 28 12.47 -14.29 -1.78
CA ILE A 28 11.02 -14.47 -1.86
C ILE A 28 10.69 -15.86 -1.32
N GLU A 29 9.88 -15.90 -0.27
CA GLU A 29 9.33 -17.16 0.23
C GLU A 29 7.91 -17.43 -0.31
N ALA A 30 7.50 -18.70 -0.29
CA ALA A 30 6.14 -19.06 -0.68
C ALA A 30 5.09 -18.43 0.27
N PRO A 31 3.90 -18.06 -0.22
CA PRO A 31 2.85 -17.48 0.61
C PRO A 31 2.45 -18.46 1.72
N LYS A 32 2.44 -17.99 2.97
CA LYS A 32 1.98 -18.78 4.13
C LYS A 32 0.57 -18.36 4.52
N ALA A 33 -0.33 -19.33 4.69
CA ALA A 33 -1.69 -19.06 5.16
C ALA A 33 -1.70 -18.53 6.61
N ILE A 34 -0.77 -19.02 7.44
CA ILE A 34 -0.60 -18.60 8.83
C ILE A 34 0.88 -18.26 9.03
N ARG A 35 1.19 -16.99 9.30
CA ARG A 35 2.52 -16.56 9.75
C ARG A 35 2.43 -16.11 11.20
N TRP A 36 3.30 -16.66 12.03
CA TRP A 36 3.47 -16.21 13.41
C TRP A 36 4.19 -14.86 13.41
N HIS A 37 3.50 -13.79 13.85
CA HIS A 37 3.98 -12.40 13.74
C HIS A 37 5.28 -12.11 14.51
N PHE A 38 5.70 -12.98 15.43
CA PHE A 38 6.96 -12.83 16.19
C PHE A 38 8.14 -13.62 15.62
N SER A 39 7.95 -14.39 14.54
CA SER A 39 9.08 -15.03 13.86
C SER A 39 9.85 -13.99 13.07
N HIS A 40 11.10 -13.73 13.44
CA HIS A 40 11.98 -12.78 12.75
C HIS A 40 12.77 -13.43 11.61
N ASN A 41 12.59 -14.73 11.38
CA ASN A 41 13.27 -15.47 10.32
C ASN A 41 12.33 -15.65 9.13
N HIS A 42 12.19 -14.60 8.32
CA HIS A 42 11.43 -14.61 7.08
C HIS A 42 12.17 -13.83 5.99
N ALA A 43 11.92 -14.18 4.75
CA ALA A 43 12.36 -13.41 3.60
C ALA A 43 11.73 -11.99 3.61
N PRO A 44 12.27 -11.00 2.89
CA PRO A 44 11.64 -9.68 2.79
C PRO A 44 10.29 -9.71 2.05
N TYR A 45 10.10 -10.67 1.14
CA TYR A 45 8.91 -10.79 0.30
C TYR A 45 8.32 -12.19 0.35
N GLU A 46 7.02 -12.26 0.10
CA GLU A 46 6.33 -13.51 -0.21
C GLU A 46 5.57 -13.42 -1.52
N GLY A 47 5.44 -14.53 -2.23
CA GLY A 47 4.72 -14.57 -3.48
C GLY A 47 5.14 -15.72 -4.39
N THR A 48 4.87 -15.55 -5.68
CA THR A 48 5.13 -16.56 -6.71
C THR A 48 6.05 -15.99 -7.77
N ILE A 49 6.92 -16.86 -8.30
CA ILE A 49 7.84 -16.55 -9.40
C ILE A 49 7.61 -17.59 -10.50
N SER A 50 7.55 -17.14 -11.75
CA SER A 50 7.48 -17.97 -12.95
C SER A 50 8.60 -17.60 -13.92
N SER A 51 8.67 -18.29 -15.07
CA SER A 51 9.61 -17.94 -16.14
C SER A 51 9.32 -16.61 -16.82
N SER A 52 8.07 -16.12 -16.75
CA SER A 52 7.63 -14.88 -17.41
C SER A 52 7.54 -13.68 -16.48
N GLY A 53 7.58 -13.90 -15.15
CA GLY A 53 7.46 -12.81 -14.19
C GLY A 53 7.33 -13.27 -12.75
N PHE A 54 6.84 -12.39 -11.90
CA PHE A 54 6.57 -12.66 -10.48
C PHE A 54 5.41 -11.82 -9.95
N GLU A 55 4.76 -12.29 -8.90
CA GLU A 55 3.77 -11.55 -8.12
C GLU A 55 4.10 -11.70 -6.64
N ILE A 56 4.43 -10.60 -5.98
CA ILE A 56 4.93 -10.60 -4.60
C ILE A 56 4.34 -9.47 -3.77
N ARG A 57 4.39 -9.64 -2.46
CA ARG A 57 4.07 -8.61 -1.46
C ARG A 57 5.13 -8.61 -0.36
N ARG A 58 5.38 -7.44 0.24
CA ARG A 58 6.31 -7.31 1.37
C ARG A 58 5.75 -8.05 2.59
N ILE A 59 6.62 -8.75 3.31
CA ILE A 59 6.31 -9.31 4.62
C ILE A 59 6.53 -8.22 5.67
N ILE A 60 5.50 -7.93 6.46
CA ILE A 60 5.52 -6.91 7.52
C ILE A 60 5.00 -7.47 8.84
N ASP A 61 5.48 -6.90 9.96
CA ASP A 61 5.08 -7.36 11.31
C ASP A 61 3.67 -6.91 11.73
N TYR A 62 2.93 -6.24 10.86
CA TYR A 62 1.63 -5.65 11.17
C TYR A 62 0.62 -5.91 10.05
N ARG A 63 -0.67 -5.61 10.27
CA ARG A 63 -1.69 -5.72 9.22
C ARG A 63 -1.81 -4.41 8.45
N ASN A 64 -1.70 -4.48 7.13
CA ASN A 64 -1.91 -3.32 6.27
C ASN A 64 -2.46 -3.75 4.90
N SER A 65 -3.71 -3.39 4.64
CA SER A 65 -4.39 -3.66 3.38
C SER A 65 -3.92 -2.74 2.24
N PHE A 66 -3.19 -1.66 2.57
CA PHE A 66 -2.69 -0.67 1.62
C PHE A 66 -1.27 -0.98 1.12
N LEU A 67 -0.74 -2.16 1.45
CA LEU A 67 0.52 -2.59 0.87
C LEU A 67 0.38 -2.76 -0.65
N PRO A 68 1.37 -2.32 -1.42
CA PRO A 68 1.40 -2.56 -2.85
C PRO A 68 1.54 -4.07 -3.10
N ASN A 69 0.66 -4.60 -3.95
CA ASN A 69 0.91 -5.84 -4.66
C ASN A 69 1.85 -5.53 -5.82
N ILE A 70 2.95 -6.27 -5.93
CA ILE A 70 4.04 -6.01 -6.85
C ILE A 70 4.04 -7.10 -7.91
N ARG A 71 3.87 -6.71 -9.17
CA ARG A 71 3.90 -7.59 -10.32
C ARG A 71 5.08 -7.25 -11.22
N GLY A 72 5.99 -8.19 -11.40
CA GLY A 72 7.10 -8.08 -12.34
C GLY A 72 6.86 -8.90 -13.59
N ARG A 73 7.25 -8.38 -14.76
CA ARG A 73 7.35 -9.13 -16.02
C ARG A 73 8.77 -9.07 -16.54
N PHE A 74 9.27 -10.22 -16.97
CA PHE A 74 10.59 -10.35 -17.56
C PHE A 74 10.49 -10.20 -19.08
N ASP A 75 11.28 -9.28 -19.62
CA ASP A 75 11.52 -9.13 -21.05
C ASP A 75 13.00 -9.39 -21.32
N SER A 76 13.32 -10.14 -22.37
CA SER A 76 14.69 -10.28 -22.84
C SER A 76 15.16 -8.96 -23.46
N SER A 77 16.41 -8.59 -23.19
CA SER A 77 17.04 -7.39 -23.74
C SER A 77 18.46 -7.72 -24.19
N SER A 78 18.96 -7.01 -25.21
CA SER A 78 20.35 -7.17 -25.68
C SER A 78 21.41 -6.91 -24.61
N ALA A 79 21.05 -6.16 -23.55
CA ALA A 79 21.93 -5.81 -22.44
C ALA A 79 21.64 -6.60 -21.14
N GLY A 80 20.93 -7.74 -21.22
CA GLY A 80 20.56 -8.58 -20.09
C GLY A 80 19.05 -8.74 -19.93
N THR A 81 18.54 -8.59 -18.72
CA THR A 81 17.11 -8.78 -18.42
C THR A 81 16.44 -7.45 -18.11
N ARG A 82 15.36 -7.14 -18.83
CA ARG A 82 14.50 -6.00 -18.54
C ARG A 82 13.33 -6.46 -17.69
N ILE A 83 13.07 -5.77 -16.60
CA ILE A 83 12.06 -6.14 -15.62
C ILE A 83 11.07 -5.00 -15.51
N ARG A 84 9.86 -5.17 -16.07
CA ARG A 84 8.78 -4.19 -15.94
C ARG A 84 8.00 -4.50 -14.66
N ILE A 85 7.98 -3.54 -13.75
CA ILE A 85 7.35 -3.69 -12.44
C ILE A 85 6.14 -2.79 -12.35
N THR A 86 5.02 -3.35 -11.91
CA THR A 86 3.80 -2.62 -11.57
C THR A 86 3.51 -2.82 -10.09
N MET A 87 3.34 -1.74 -9.35
CA MET A 87 2.86 -1.74 -7.98
C MET A 87 1.45 -1.19 -7.96
N GLY A 88 0.54 -1.83 -7.23
CA GLY A 88 -0.83 -1.34 -7.10
C GLY A 88 -1.53 -1.90 -5.88
N LEU A 89 -2.55 -1.19 -5.41
CA LEU A 89 -3.44 -1.74 -4.40
C LEU A 89 -4.16 -2.99 -4.90
N HIS A 90 -4.45 -3.90 -3.98
CA HIS A 90 -5.24 -5.08 -4.30
C HIS A 90 -6.64 -4.65 -4.78
N PRO A 91 -7.17 -5.19 -5.89
CA PRO A 91 -8.46 -4.78 -6.45
C PRO A 91 -9.62 -4.84 -5.44
N PHE A 92 -9.63 -5.86 -4.57
CA PHE A 92 -10.59 -5.97 -3.48
C PHE A 92 -10.57 -4.77 -2.52
N VAL A 93 -9.40 -4.22 -2.21
CA VAL A 93 -9.27 -3.06 -1.31
C VAL A 93 -9.84 -1.82 -1.99
N ILE A 94 -9.56 -1.64 -3.29
CA ILE A 94 -10.15 -0.55 -4.07
C ILE A 94 -11.68 -0.67 -4.10
N ALA A 95 -12.21 -1.85 -4.42
CA ALA A 95 -13.65 -2.11 -4.45
C ALA A 95 -14.31 -1.87 -3.09
N PHE A 96 -13.69 -2.35 -2.01
CA PHE A 96 -14.15 -2.11 -0.64
C PHE A 96 -14.21 -0.62 -0.30
N LEU A 97 -13.16 0.14 -0.62
CA LEU A 97 -13.13 1.58 -0.36
C LEU A 97 -14.21 2.33 -1.13
N ILE A 98 -14.40 2.00 -2.42
CA ILE A 98 -15.45 2.60 -3.25
C ILE A 98 -16.83 2.28 -2.66
N PHE A 99 -17.10 1.01 -2.38
CA PHE A 99 -18.38 0.59 -1.81
C PHE A 99 -18.66 1.27 -0.46
N TRP A 100 -17.70 1.21 0.46
CA TRP A 100 -17.85 1.75 1.81
C TRP A 100 -18.06 3.27 1.81
N ASN A 101 -17.27 4.00 1.02
CA ASN A 101 -17.44 5.46 0.91
C ASN A 101 -18.76 5.82 0.23
N SER A 102 -19.19 5.10 -0.81
CA SER A 102 -20.49 5.34 -1.45
C SER A 102 -21.65 5.17 -0.47
N VAL A 103 -21.63 4.12 0.35
CA VAL A 103 -22.65 3.91 1.39
C VAL A 103 -22.62 5.05 2.41
N TRP A 104 -21.43 5.42 2.91
CA TRP A 104 -21.29 6.52 3.87
C TRP A 104 -21.81 7.86 3.32
N TYR A 105 -21.37 8.25 2.12
CA TYR A 105 -21.76 9.51 1.50
C TYR A 105 -23.23 9.57 1.08
N SER A 106 -23.86 8.42 0.87
CA SER A 106 -25.31 8.37 0.60
C SER A 106 -26.14 8.92 1.76
N VAL A 107 -25.60 8.87 3.00
CA VAL A 107 -26.25 9.39 4.21
C VAL A 107 -25.69 10.75 4.60
N SER A 108 -24.36 10.92 4.61
CA SER A 108 -23.74 12.14 5.14
C SER A 108 -23.97 13.37 4.26
N ILE A 109 -24.02 13.22 2.93
CA ILE A 109 -24.25 14.36 2.02
C ILE A 109 -25.67 14.90 2.16
N PRO A 110 -26.76 14.11 2.07
CA PRO A 110 -28.10 14.63 2.26
C PRO A 110 -28.31 15.23 3.65
N HIS A 111 -27.75 14.60 4.69
CA HIS A 111 -27.86 15.11 6.05
C HIS A 111 -27.17 16.48 6.19
N PHE A 112 -25.98 16.64 5.62
CA PHE A 112 -25.29 17.94 5.57
C PHE A 112 -26.08 18.99 4.79
N LEU A 113 -26.63 18.64 3.62
CA LEU A 113 -27.41 19.58 2.82
C LEU A 113 -28.70 20.00 3.52
N PHE A 114 -29.42 19.06 4.13
CA PHE A 114 -30.63 19.37 4.88
C PHE A 114 -30.32 20.30 6.05
N GLY A 115 -29.26 20.00 6.82
CA GLY A 115 -28.83 20.82 7.94
C GLY A 115 -28.41 22.23 7.55
N ALA A 116 -27.67 22.37 6.44
CA ALA A 116 -27.25 23.66 5.92
C ALA A 116 -28.44 24.51 5.43
N LEU A 117 -29.54 23.89 5.00
CA LEU A 117 -30.73 24.57 4.48
C LEU A 117 -31.76 24.88 5.58
N SER A 118 -31.96 23.98 6.54
CA SER A 118 -32.94 24.15 7.61
C SER A 118 -32.40 24.94 8.80
N GLY A 119 -31.09 24.89 9.04
CA GLY A 119 -30.45 25.44 10.25
C GLY A 119 -30.70 24.62 11.52
N ASP A 120 -31.42 23.50 11.42
CA ASP A 120 -31.84 22.67 12.55
C ASP A 120 -30.81 21.61 12.97
N ILE A 121 -29.72 21.47 12.19
CA ILE A 121 -28.67 20.48 12.43
C ILE A 121 -27.37 21.20 12.75
N ASP A 122 -26.60 20.64 13.68
CA ASP A 122 -25.23 21.05 13.92
C ASP A 122 -24.38 20.86 12.64
N THR A 123 -24.25 21.95 11.89
CA THR A 123 -23.58 21.99 10.59
C THR A 123 -22.10 21.61 10.73
N PHE A 124 -21.50 21.82 11.91
CA PHE A 124 -20.11 21.45 12.17
C PHE A 124 -19.94 19.92 12.20
N ILE A 125 -20.84 19.21 12.89
CA ILE A 125 -20.81 17.74 12.93
C ILE A 125 -21.10 17.14 11.55
N ALA A 126 -22.07 17.70 10.82
CA ALA A 126 -22.38 17.27 9.47
C ALA A 126 -21.21 17.50 8.49
N MET A 127 -20.50 18.63 8.62
CA MET A 127 -19.29 18.90 7.83
C MET A 127 -18.18 17.90 8.14
N GLN A 128 -17.96 17.56 9.41
CA GLN A 128 -16.98 16.54 9.80
C GLN A 128 -17.28 15.19 9.17
N ALA A 129 -18.56 14.79 9.11
CA ALA A 129 -18.99 13.55 8.48
C ALA A 129 -18.63 13.45 6.98
N VAL A 130 -18.52 14.59 6.30
CA VAL A 130 -18.14 14.66 4.87
C VAL A 130 -16.62 14.78 4.70
N VAL A 131 -15.93 15.52 5.57
CA VAL A 131 -14.49 15.80 5.43
C VAL A 131 -13.62 14.65 5.93
N LEU A 132 -13.99 14.03 7.04
CA LEU A 132 -13.21 12.96 7.67
C LEU A 132 -12.89 11.76 6.74
N PRO A 133 -13.81 11.27 5.87
CA PRO A 133 -13.50 10.17 4.96
C PRO A 133 -12.44 10.57 3.93
N ILE A 134 -12.50 11.81 3.46
CA ILE A 134 -11.54 12.37 2.50
C ILE A 134 -10.15 12.41 3.14
N VAL A 135 -10.06 12.89 4.38
CA VAL A 135 -8.80 12.93 5.14
C VAL A 135 -8.25 11.52 5.32
N LEU A 136 -9.11 10.53 5.66
CA LEU A 136 -8.70 9.15 5.83
C LEU A 136 -8.17 8.54 4.52
N LEU A 137 -8.86 8.75 3.40
CA LEU A 137 -8.41 8.33 2.07
C LEU A 137 -7.07 8.96 1.70
N PHE A 138 -6.86 10.24 2.04
CA PHE A 138 -5.60 10.93 1.81
C PHE A 138 -4.45 10.34 2.64
N VAL A 139 -4.69 10.00 3.91
CA VAL A 139 -3.69 9.31 4.76
C VAL A 139 -3.32 7.96 4.17
N PHE A 140 -4.32 7.17 3.72
CA PHE A 140 -4.08 5.89 3.07
C PHE A 140 -3.34 6.02 1.74
N TRP A 141 -3.65 7.04 0.96
CA TRP A 141 -2.94 7.36 -0.28
C TRP A 141 -1.45 7.68 0.00
N CYS A 142 -1.16 8.52 1.01
CA CYS A 142 0.20 8.81 1.43
C CYS A 142 0.93 7.54 1.87
N TRP A 143 0.25 6.67 2.62
CA TRP A 143 0.83 5.40 3.08
C TRP A 143 1.20 4.48 1.93
N PHE A 144 0.29 4.32 0.96
CA PHE A 144 0.54 3.50 -0.22
C PHE A 144 1.81 3.97 -0.94
N TRP A 145 1.94 5.28 -1.20
CA TRP A 145 3.11 5.83 -1.88
C TRP A 145 4.41 5.67 -1.09
N TYR A 146 4.34 5.82 0.24
CA TYR A 146 5.47 5.55 1.12
C TYR A 146 5.95 4.09 0.98
N GLU A 147 5.03 3.12 1.08
CA GLU A 147 5.37 1.70 0.97
C GLU A 147 5.80 1.29 -0.45
N ALA A 148 5.21 1.90 -1.49
CA ALA A 148 5.57 1.68 -2.89
C ALA A 148 6.98 2.20 -3.19
N HIS A 149 7.32 3.40 -2.74
CA HIS A 149 8.66 3.96 -2.91
C HIS A 149 9.71 3.11 -2.20
N ARG A 150 9.42 2.65 -0.98
CA ARG A 150 10.28 1.73 -0.25
C ARG A 150 10.48 0.41 -1.00
N SER A 151 9.40 -0.18 -1.55
CA SER A 151 9.48 -1.42 -2.33
C SER A 151 10.31 -1.27 -3.58
N ARG A 152 10.21 -0.12 -4.23
CA ARG A 152 11.01 0.18 -5.40
C ARG A 152 12.50 0.20 -5.07
N GLN A 153 12.89 0.94 -4.02
CA GLN A 153 14.29 1.01 -3.59
C GLN A 153 14.85 -0.36 -3.21
N GLU A 154 14.10 -1.15 -2.43
CA GLU A 154 14.52 -2.50 -2.03
C GLU A 154 14.66 -3.45 -3.24
N LEU A 155 13.75 -3.37 -4.23
CA LEU A 155 13.84 -4.19 -5.45
C LEU A 155 14.98 -3.75 -6.38
N GLU A 156 15.21 -2.44 -6.51
CA GLU A 156 16.36 -1.91 -7.27
C GLU A 156 17.67 -2.43 -6.66
N GLN A 157 17.83 -2.38 -5.34
CA GLN A 157 19.00 -2.92 -4.63
C GLN A 157 19.15 -4.44 -4.84
N LEU A 158 18.05 -5.18 -4.69
CA LEU A 158 18.05 -6.63 -4.87
C LEU A 158 18.46 -7.00 -6.29
N LEU A 159 17.93 -6.34 -7.31
CA LEU A 159 18.08 -6.74 -8.72
C LEU A 159 19.36 -6.20 -9.39
N LEU A 160 19.85 -5.03 -8.96
CA LEU A 160 21.07 -4.43 -9.50
C LEU A 160 22.34 -4.91 -8.78
N GLY A 161 22.22 -5.41 -7.54
CA GLY A 161 23.36 -5.93 -6.80
C GLY A 161 24.38 -4.87 -6.35
N GLU A 162 24.10 -3.58 -6.57
CA GLU A 162 24.80 -2.50 -5.90
C GLU A 162 24.41 -2.53 -4.42
N VAL A 163 25.27 -3.16 -3.62
CA VAL A 163 25.31 -2.90 -2.19
C VAL A 163 25.78 -1.44 -2.06
N LEU A 164 24.86 -0.47 -2.08
CA LEU A 164 25.09 0.77 -1.35
C LEU A 164 25.23 0.33 0.12
N GLY A 165 26.50 0.11 0.49
CA GLY A 165 26.99 -0.61 1.65
C GLY A 165 26.12 -0.43 2.86
N LYS A 166 25.48 -1.48 3.39
CA LYS A 166 24.98 -1.62 4.78
C LYS A 166 24.43 -0.34 5.49
N SER A 167 23.96 0.65 4.74
CA SER A 167 23.74 2.04 5.19
C SER A 167 22.40 2.60 4.70
N ALA A 168 21.53 1.74 4.18
CA ALA A 168 20.10 2.01 4.04
C ALA A 168 19.22 1.04 4.87
N SER A 169 19.84 0.08 5.58
CA SER A 169 19.26 -0.53 6.78
C SER A 169 19.62 0.29 8.04
N GLY A 170 20.04 1.54 7.86
CA GLY A 170 20.09 2.51 8.94
C GLY A 170 18.68 2.95 9.23
N LYS A 171 18.02 2.32 10.22
CA LYS A 171 16.80 2.80 10.92
C LYS A 171 16.05 3.91 10.15
N LEU A 172 15.53 3.61 8.96
CA LEU A 172 14.68 4.57 8.25
C LEU A 172 13.45 4.70 9.14
N VAL A 173 13.38 5.85 9.80
CA VAL A 173 12.47 6.15 10.90
C VAL A 173 11.09 5.68 10.49
N ARG A 174 10.66 4.54 11.05
CA ARG A 174 9.29 4.05 10.94
C ARG A 174 8.45 5.22 11.40
N PRO A 175 7.71 5.91 10.52
CA PRO A 175 7.07 7.15 10.93
C PRO A 175 5.92 6.76 11.84
N ARG A 176 6.21 6.66 13.14
CA ARG A 176 5.23 6.42 14.20
C ARG A 176 4.09 7.42 14.08
N THR A 177 4.40 8.62 13.59
CA THR A 177 3.47 9.68 13.21
C THR A 177 2.38 9.22 12.23
N PHE A 178 2.71 8.53 11.13
CA PHE A 178 1.68 8.04 10.19
C PHE A 178 0.78 6.98 10.82
N LYS A 179 1.35 6.07 11.62
CA LYS A 179 0.58 5.06 12.39
C LYS A 179 -0.40 5.72 13.35
N ILE A 180 0.10 6.68 14.13
CA ILE A 180 -0.71 7.41 15.12
C ILE A 180 -1.80 8.21 14.41
N LEU A 181 -1.47 8.92 13.33
CA LEU A 181 -2.45 9.70 12.57
C LEU A 181 -3.56 8.82 11.98
N ALA A 182 -3.21 7.67 11.41
CA ALA A 182 -4.20 6.73 10.89
C ALA A 182 -5.12 6.20 12.01
N ILE A 183 -4.56 5.82 13.16
CA ILE A 183 -5.34 5.34 14.32
C ILE A 183 -6.26 6.44 14.84
N ILE A 184 -5.76 7.67 15.03
CA ILE A 184 -6.56 8.81 15.48
C ILE A 184 -7.71 9.06 14.51
N THR A 185 -7.44 9.06 13.20
CA THR A 185 -8.47 9.29 12.18
C THR A 185 -9.53 8.19 12.20
N ILE A 186 -9.15 6.93 12.38
CA ILE A 186 -10.09 5.79 12.51
C ILE A 186 -10.91 5.88 13.81
N VAL A 187 -10.31 6.29 14.93
CA VAL A 187 -11.05 6.46 16.19
C VAL A 187 -12.07 7.59 16.07
N LEU A 188 -11.66 8.74 15.53
CA LEU A 188 -12.57 9.85 15.24
C LEU A 188 -13.69 9.44 14.28
N TRP A 189 -13.37 8.61 13.29
CA TRP A 189 -14.35 8.06 12.34
C TRP A 189 -15.44 7.26 13.03
N ASN A 190 -15.05 6.33 13.89
CA ASN A 190 -16.02 5.50 14.60
C ASN A 190 -16.85 6.32 15.59
N ALA A 191 -16.27 7.35 16.22
CA ALA A 191 -17.02 8.25 17.10
C ALA A 191 -18.09 9.05 16.32
N VAL A 192 -17.72 9.62 15.17
CA VAL A 192 -18.67 10.31 14.28
C VAL A 192 -19.74 9.33 13.79
N PHE A 193 -19.37 8.12 13.38
CA PHE A 193 -20.33 7.11 12.93
C PHE A 193 -21.37 6.75 13.99
N LEU A 194 -20.93 6.53 15.24
CA LEU A 194 -21.82 6.20 16.35
C LEU A 194 -22.79 7.34 16.67
N TYR A 195 -22.35 8.59 16.52
CA TYR A 195 -23.24 9.75 16.67
C TYR A 195 -24.38 9.75 15.64
N PHE A 196 -24.13 9.31 14.40
CA PHE A 196 -25.19 9.22 13.38
C PHE A 196 -26.13 8.01 13.55
N LEU A 197 -25.77 7.04 14.40
CA LEU A 197 -26.59 5.86 14.68
C LEU A 197 -27.49 6.01 15.91
N LEU A 198 -27.25 7.02 16.75
CA LEU A 198 -27.99 7.31 17.99
C LEU A 198 -28.95 8.48 17.78
#